data_AF-A0A5A7NJR9-F1
#
_entry.id   AF-A0A5A7NJR9-F1
#
_cell.length_a   1.000
_cell.length_b   1.000
_cell.length_c   1.000
_cell.angle_alpha   90.00
_cell.angle_beta   90.00
_cell.angle_gamma   90.00
#
_symmetry.space_group_name_H-M   'P 1'
#
loop_
_entity.id
_entity.type
_entity.pdbx_description
1 polymer ?
#
loop_
_entity_poly.entity_id
_entity_poly.type
_entity_poly.pdbx_seq_one_letter_code
_entity_poly.pdbx_strand_id
1 'polypeptide(L)'
;MIGALAVDELVSLLWIVVALYLACFVQIGLVYTGLLTLGGRLHPVKFFRGIIDAQAVAFSTATSAGTLPVTMSNVEDNLGVPKRISSFVLPLGATMNMDGTAIYMGIAAMFTAQAIGVDLSMAQYITIILTGTLASIGAASIPSAGLILMPVVLSSVGLPLGAIILFFPIDRLMDMMRTVTNVTGDATISVLVAKSEGELDMDRFNADPVE
;
A
#
# COMPACT_ATOMS: atom_id res chain seq x y z
N MET A 1 22.21 11.16 15.75
CA MET A 1 22.38 12.57 15.33
C MET A 1 21.01 13.13 14.87
N ILE A 2 20.01 13.09 15.75
CA ILE A 2 18.64 13.58 15.47
C ILE A 2 18.51 15.07 15.88
N GLY A 3 19.44 15.60 16.69
CA GLY A 3 19.41 16.97 17.19
C GLY A 3 20.07 18.05 16.33
N ALA A 4 20.34 17.78 15.04
CA ALA A 4 21.04 18.71 14.14
C ALA A 4 20.27 19.04 12.84
N LEU A 5 19.05 18.51 12.65
CA LEU A 5 18.20 18.91 11.54
C LEU A 5 17.60 20.28 11.84
N ALA A 6 17.67 21.20 10.88
CA ALA A 6 16.97 22.47 11.01
C ALA A 6 15.46 22.21 11.14
N VAL A 7 14.75 23.04 11.90
CA VAL A 7 13.29 22.90 12.09
C VAL A 7 12.57 22.80 10.74
N ASP A 8 13.05 23.54 9.74
CA ASP A 8 12.50 23.56 8.38
C ASP A 8 12.65 22.22 7.62
N GLU A 9 13.74 21.48 7.88
CA GLU A 9 13.97 20.15 7.31
C GLU A 9 13.03 19.11 7.94
N LEU A 10 12.82 19.21 9.25
CA LEU A 10 11.85 18.38 9.97
C LEU A 10 10.41 18.63 9.48
N VAL A 11 10.05 19.89 9.22
CA VAL A 11 8.73 20.23 8.65
C VAL A 11 8.56 19.63 7.25
N SER A 12 9.59 19.68 6.42
CA SER A 12 9.56 19.10 5.06
C SER A 12 9.39 17.57 5.09
N LEU A 13 10.04 16.90 6.03
CA LEU A 13 9.88 15.45 6.25
C LEU A 13 8.49 15.08 6.77
N LEU A 14 7.84 15.95 7.55
CA LEU A 14 6.45 15.73 7.95
C LEU A 14 5.49 15.87 6.76
N TRP A 15 5.73 16.83 5.86
CA TRP A 15 4.87 17.02 4.69
C TRP A 15 4.85 15.82 3.76
N ILE A 16 5.99 15.15 3.55
CA ILE A 16 6.00 13.93 2.74
C ILE A 16 5.23 12.78 3.41
N VAL A 17 5.31 12.64 4.74
CA VAL A 17 4.51 11.64 5.48
C VAL A 17 3.02 11.93 5.28
N VAL A 18 2.61 13.19 5.44
CA VAL A 18 1.22 13.60 5.21
C VAL A 18 0.79 13.33 3.76
N ALA A 19 1.63 13.68 2.78
CA ALA A 19 1.35 13.46 1.36
C ALA A 19 1.16 11.96 1.06
N LEU A 20 2.00 11.09 1.62
CA LEU A 20 1.85 9.64 1.49
C LEU A 20 0.55 9.15 2.10
N TYR A 21 0.24 9.55 3.34
CA TYR A 21 -0.99 9.13 4.00
C TYR A 21 -2.22 9.56 3.21
N LEU A 22 -2.24 10.81 2.73
CA LEU A 22 -3.32 11.31 1.86
C LEU A 22 -3.44 10.48 0.58
N ALA A 23 -2.33 10.17 -0.10
CA ALA A 23 -2.36 9.35 -1.31
C ALA A 23 -2.86 7.93 -1.03
N CYS A 24 -2.44 7.30 0.08
CA CYS A 24 -2.95 6.01 0.51
C CYS A 24 -4.45 6.05 0.87
N PHE A 25 -4.91 7.11 1.55
CA PHE A 25 -6.34 7.29 1.82
C PHE A 25 -7.14 7.50 0.54
N VAL A 26 -6.59 8.20 -0.46
CA VAL A 26 -7.22 8.31 -1.78
C VAL A 26 -7.28 6.95 -2.48
N GLN A 27 -6.22 6.15 -2.44
CA GLN A 27 -6.22 4.79 -3.00
C GLN A 27 -7.30 3.92 -2.36
N ILE A 28 -7.38 3.91 -1.02
CA ILE A 28 -8.36 3.11 -0.28
C ILE A 28 -9.79 3.66 -0.49
N GLY A 29 -9.97 4.97 -0.32
CA GLY A 29 -11.26 5.63 -0.30
C GLY A 29 -11.89 5.88 -1.67
N LEU A 30 -11.09 6.02 -2.73
CA LEU A 30 -11.60 6.20 -4.10
C LEU A 30 -11.43 4.94 -4.93
N VAL A 31 -10.22 4.36 -4.99
CA VAL A 31 -9.96 3.24 -5.90
C VAL A 31 -10.57 1.95 -5.36
N TYR A 32 -10.15 1.48 -4.18
CA TYR A 32 -10.67 0.21 -3.64
C TYR A 32 -12.16 0.28 -3.30
N THR A 33 -12.58 1.36 -2.64
CA THR A 33 -14.01 1.59 -2.36
C THR A 33 -14.81 1.69 -3.66
N GLY A 34 -14.31 2.41 -4.67
CA GLY A 34 -14.96 2.51 -5.98
C GLY A 34 -15.08 1.17 -6.68
N LEU A 35 -14.04 0.33 -6.65
CA LEU A 35 -14.08 -1.03 -7.18
C LEU A 35 -15.12 -1.89 -6.46
N LEU A 36 -15.21 -1.82 -5.12
CA LEU A 36 -16.21 -2.54 -4.34
C LEU A 36 -17.64 -2.06 -4.65
N THR A 37 -17.88 -0.75 -4.70
CA THR A 37 -19.24 -0.20 -4.87
C THR A 37 -19.72 -0.23 -6.32
N LEU A 38 -18.87 0.13 -7.28
CA LEU A 38 -19.26 0.26 -8.68
C LEU A 38 -19.05 -1.05 -9.44
N GLY A 39 -17.90 -1.70 -9.24
CA GLY A 39 -17.57 -2.98 -9.87
C GLY A 39 -18.27 -4.14 -9.17
N GLY A 40 -18.09 -4.22 -7.86
CA GLY A 40 -18.65 -5.29 -7.04
C GLY A 40 -20.11 -5.08 -6.64
N ARG A 41 -20.67 -3.86 -6.63
CA ARG A 41 -21.98 -3.57 -6.00
C ARG A 41 -22.07 -4.11 -4.57
N LEU A 42 -21.01 -3.92 -3.79
CA LEU A 42 -20.90 -4.35 -2.39
C LEU A 42 -20.91 -3.14 -1.47
N HIS A 43 -21.41 -3.32 -0.24
CA HIS A 43 -21.44 -2.26 0.76
C HIS A 43 -20.05 -2.06 1.39
N PRO A 44 -19.39 -0.90 1.20
CA PRO A 44 -17.98 -0.74 1.54
C PRO A 44 -17.74 -0.73 3.05
N VAL A 45 -18.71 -0.23 3.84
CA VAL A 45 -18.57 -0.24 5.31
C VAL A 45 -18.53 -1.66 5.87
N LYS A 46 -19.23 -2.61 5.24
CA LYS A 46 -19.21 -4.02 5.66
C LYS A 46 -17.85 -4.65 5.36
N PHE A 47 -17.30 -4.34 4.17
CA PHE A 47 -15.93 -4.71 3.82
C PHE A 47 -14.91 -4.19 4.85
N PHE A 48 -14.88 -2.88 5.11
CA PHE A 48 -13.89 -2.30 6.03
C PHE A 48 -14.03 -2.80 7.46
N ARG A 49 -15.25 -3.04 7.94
CA ARG A 49 -15.46 -3.68 9.25
C ARG A 49 -14.92 -5.10 9.30
N GLY A 50 -15.06 -5.86 8.22
CA GLY A 50 -14.58 -7.25 8.17
C GLY A 50 -13.06 -7.40 8.13
N ILE A 51 -12.31 -6.37 7.73
CA ILE A 51 -10.84 -6.43 7.60
C ILE A 51 -10.07 -5.59 8.63
N ILE A 52 -10.76 -4.97 9.59
CA ILE A 52 -10.14 -3.98 10.49
C ILE A 52 -8.96 -4.55 11.29
N ASP A 53 -9.02 -5.81 11.72
CA ASP A 53 -7.93 -6.45 12.46
C ASP A 53 -6.71 -6.69 11.59
N ALA A 54 -6.91 -7.13 10.34
CA ALA A 54 -5.84 -7.24 9.37
C ALA A 54 -5.19 -5.87 9.10
N GLN A 55 -5.97 -4.80 9.00
CA GLN A 55 -5.44 -3.44 8.87
C GLN A 55 -4.65 -3.02 10.12
N ALA A 56 -5.13 -3.32 11.32
CA ALA A 56 -4.44 -3.00 12.57
C ALA A 56 -3.11 -3.75 12.71
N VAL A 57 -3.08 -5.04 12.33
CA VAL A 57 -1.86 -5.87 12.32
C VAL A 57 -0.90 -5.40 11.23
N ALA A 58 -1.37 -5.08 10.03
CA ALA A 58 -0.56 -4.51 8.95
C ALA A 58 0.10 -3.19 9.38
N PHE A 59 -0.68 -2.30 9.99
CA PHE A 59 -0.17 -1.03 10.51
C PHE A 59 0.91 -1.26 11.56
N SER A 60 0.66 -2.16 12.50
CA SER A 60 1.57 -2.43 13.62
C SER A 60 2.86 -3.12 13.18
N THR A 61 2.77 -4.10 12.29
CA THR A 61 3.91 -4.95 11.89
C THR A 61 4.69 -4.40 10.70
N ALA A 62 4.04 -3.61 9.83
CA ALA A 62 4.54 -3.20 8.53
C ALA A 62 5.07 -4.36 7.66
N THR A 63 4.40 -5.51 7.72
CA THR A 63 4.65 -6.63 6.80
C THR A 63 3.35 -7.24 6.28
N SER A 64 3.18 -7.27 4.96
CA SER A 64 2.03 -7.94 4.33
C SER A 64 2.07 -9.45 4.58
N ALA A 65 3.26 -10.07 4.49
CA ALA A 65 3.43 -11.50 4.74
C ALA A 65 3.16 -11.87 6.21
N GLY A 66 3.59 -11.04 7.17
CA GLY A 66 3.29 -11.25 8.59
C GLY A 66 1.81 -11.06 8.93
N THR A 67 1.07 -10.29 8.12
CA THR A 67 -0.37 -10.05 8.30
C THR A 67 -1.24 -11.09 7.61
N LEU A 68 -0.69 -11.82 6.64
CA LEU A 68 -1.42 -12.76 5.78
C LEU A 68 -2.35 -13.73 6.53
N PRO A 69 -1.97 -14.37 7.65
CA PRO A 69 -2.87 -15.27 8.37
C PRO A 69 -4.14 -14.56 8.89
N VAL A 70 -3.99 -13.32 9.37
CA VAL A 70 -5.10 -12.49 9.86
C VAL A 70 -5.95 -12.01 8.69
N THR A 71 -5.33 -11.62 7.58
CA THR A 71 -6.07 -11.28 6.36
C THR A 71 -6.89 -12.45 5.83
N MET A 72 -6.33 -13.67 5.82
CA MET A 72 -7.03 -14.88 5.39
C MET A 72 -8.24 -15.18 6.27
N SER A 73 -8.07 -15.16 7.60
CA SER A 73 -9.19 -15.33 8.53
C SER A 73 -10.24 -14.24 8.33
N ASN A 74 -9.86 -12.98 8.24
CA ASN A 74 -10.83 -11.90 8.03
C ASN A 74 -11.61 -12.03 6.71
N VAL A 75 -10.97 -12.38 5.59
CA VAL A 75 -11.73 -12.52 4.32
C VAL A 75 -12.60 -13.78 4.30
N GLU A 76 -12.15 -14.88 4.90
CA GLU A 76 -12.90 -16.13 4.97
C GLU A 76 -14.06 -16.01 5.97
N ASP A 77 -13.73 -15.62 7.19
CA ASP A 77 -14.63 -15.62 8.33
C ASP A 77 -15.48 -14.36 8.41
N ASN A 78 -15.14 -13.22 7.81
CA ASN A 78 -15.97 -12.00 7.86
C ASN A 78 -16.54 -11.56 6.52
N LEU A 79 -15.85 -11.87 5.42
CA LEU A 79 -16.26 -11.41 4.09
C LEU A 79 -16.82 -12.51 3.20
N GLY A 80 -16.89 -13.76 3.68
CA GLY A 80 -17.51 -14.86 2.95
C GLY A 80 -16.72 -15.30 1.72
N VAL A 81 -15.41 -15.02 1.68
CA VAL A 81 -14.54 -15.49 0.59
C VAL A 81 -14.21 -16.97 0.84
N PRO A 82 -14.41 -17.87 -0.14
CA PRO A 82 -14.08 -19.27 0.04
C PRO A 82 -12.57 -19.47 0.15
N LYS A 83 -12.16 -20.40 1.01
CA LYS A 83 -10.75 -20.73 1.26
C LYS A 83 -9.94 -20.99 -0.01
N ARG A 84 -10.55 -21.59 -1.03
CA ARG A 84 -9.90 -21.87 -2.33
C ARG A 84 -9.45 -20.58 -3.04
N ILE A 85 -10.21 -19.49 -2.92
CA ILE A 85 -9.89 -18.20 -3.52
C ILE A 85 -8.92 -17.43 -2.63
N SER A 86 -9.19 -17.33 -1.32
CA SER A 86 -8.31 -16.62 -0.38
C SER A 86 -6.89 -17.19 -0.35
N SER A 87 -6.75 -18.53 -0.33
CA SER A 87 -5.45 -19.24 -0.29
C SER A 87 -4.61 -19.10 -1.55
N PHE A 88 -5.18 -18.60 -2.64
CA PHE A 88 -4.45 -18.29 -3.86
C PHE A 88 -4.24 -16.77 -4.02
N VAL A 89 -5.32 -15.99 -3.93
CA VAL A 89 -5.30 -14.56 -4.21
C VAL A 89 -4.49 -13.79 -3.17
N LEU A 90 -4.64 -14.10 -1.87
CA LEU A 90 -3.97 -13.33 -0.83
C LEU A 90 -2.44 -13.59 -0.76
N PRO A 91 -1.93 -14.84 -0.85
CA PRO A 91 -0.48 -15.04 -0.91
C PRO A 91 0.15 -14.43 -2.16
N LEU A 92 -0.53 -14.48 -3.31
CA LEU A 92 -0.08 -13.84 -4.54
C LEU A 92 -0.06 -12.31 -4.36
N GLY A 93 -1.15 -11.74 -3.85
CA GLY A 93 -1.30 -10.31 -3.58
C GLY A 93 -0.23 -9.78 -2.62
N ALA A 94 0.02 -10.49 -1.51
CA ALA A 94 1.00 -10.08 -0.52
C ALA A 94 2.42 -9.89 -1.08
N THR A 95 2.74 -10.48 -2.25
CA THR A 95 4.02 -10.32 -2.95
C THR A 95 3.96 -9.38 -4.15
N MET A 96 2.87 -9.41 -4.93
CA MET A 96 2.78 -8.67 -6.19
C MET A 96 2.01 -7.35 -6.10
N ASN A 97 0.99 -7.30 -5.24
CA ASN A 97 0.09 -6.15 -5.11
C ASN A 97 0.61 -5.17 -4.05
N MET A 98 1.58 -4.37 -4.48
CA MET A 98 2.29 -3.42 -3.63
C MET A 98 1.97 -1.96 -3.98
N ASP A 99 0.68 -1.63 -4.10
CA ASP A 99 0.19 -0.28 -4.44
C ASP A 99 0.76 0.82 -3.53
N GLY A 100 0.76 0.63 -2.22
CA GLY A 100 1.35 1.56 -1.25
C GLY A 100 2.85 1.76 -1.47
N THR A 101 3.56 0.71 -1.90
CA THR A 101 4.99 0.80 -2.25
C THR A 101 5.19 1.61 -3.52
N ALA A 102 4.35 1.43 -4.54
CA ALA A 102 4.40 2.21 -5.77
C ALA A 102 4.09 3.70 -5.51
N ILE A 103 3.07 4.01 -4.70
CA ILE A 103 2.74 5.37 -4.27
C ILE A 103 3.94 6.01 -3.57
N TYR A 104 4.57 5.30 -2.64
CA TYR A 104 5.76 5.76 -1.94
C TYR A 104 6.92 6.07 -2.89
N MET A 105 7.19 5.18 -3.84
CA MET A 105 8.24 5.39 -4.84
C MET A 105 8.01 6.65 -5.67
N GLY A 106 6.77 6.89 -6.11
CA GLY A 106 6.41 8.10 -6.84
C GLY A 106 6.62 9.36 -6.00
N ILE A 107 6.07 9.39 -4.78
CA ILE A 107 6.17 10.53 -3.89
C ILE A 107 7.63 10.81 -3.49
N ALA A 108 8.40 9.78 -3.15
CA ALA A 108 9.80 9.91 -2.76
C ALA A 108 10.69 10.40 -3.92
N ALA A 109 10.45 9.93 -5.15
CA ALA A 109 11.18 10.43 -6.32
C ALA A 109 10.87 11.91 -6.62
N MET A 110 9.59 12.30 -6.55
CA MET A 110 9.20 13.70 -6.70
C MET A 110 9.78 14.59 -5.60
N PHE A 111 9.69 14.16 -4.34
CA PHE A 111 10.26 14.88 -3.21
C PHE A 111 11.77 15.04 -3.36
N THR A 112 12.46 13.97 -3.79
CA THR A 112 13.90 14.01 -4.03
C THR A 112 14.25 15.07 -5.08
N ALA A 113 13.55 15.09 -6.22
CA ALA A 113 13.77 16.06 -7.27
C ALA A 113 13.56 17.50 -6.78
N GLN A 114 12.49 17.74 -6.03
CA GLN A 114 12.19 19.05 -5.44
C GLN A 114 13.22 19.48 -4.40
N ALA A 115 13.65 18.57 -3.52
CA ALA A 115 14.63 18.85 -2.47
C ALA A 115 16.00 19.27 -3.02
N ILE A 116 16.36 18.80 -4.22
CA ILE A 116 17.63 19.15 -4.89
C ILE A 116 17.45 20.20 -6.00
N GLY A 117 16.25 20.75 -6.18
CA GLY A 117 15.97 21.79 -7.16
C GLY A 117 16.00 21.32 -8.62
N VAL A 118 15.68 20.05 -8.88
CA VAL A 118 15.60 19.48 -10.23
C VAL A 118 14.15 19.45 -10.70
N ASP A 119 13.88 20.08 -11.84
CA ASP A 119 12.59 20.00 -12.52
C ASP A 119 12.48 18.67 -13.29
N LEU A 120 11.42 17.92 -13.00
CA LEU A 120 11.11 16.68 -13.73
C LEU A 120 10.34 16.98 -15.00
N SER A 121 10.84 16.46 -16.12
CA SER A 121 10.09 16.45 -17.39
C SER A 121 8.92 15.48 -17.34
N MET A 122 7.93 15.66 -18.21
CA MET A 122 6.79 14.74 -18.35
C MET A 122 7.25 13.29 -18.63
N ALA A 123 8.31 13.12 -19.42
CA ALA A 123 8.90 11.81 -19.68
C ALA A 123 9.44 11.15 -18.40
N GLN A 124 10.09 11.91 -17.52
CA GLN A 124 10.57 11.40 -16.23
C GLN A 124 9.42 11.04 -15.30
N TYR A 125 8.32 11.79 -15.28
CA TYR A 125 7.13 11.40 -14.52
C TYR A 125 6.57 10.05 -14.98
N ILE A 126 6.44 9.84 -16.30
CA ILE A 126 6.01 8.56 -16.86
C ILE A 126 6.99 7.44 -16.49
N THR A 127 8.29 7.69 -16.59
CA THR A 127 9.32 6.72 -16.18
C THR A 127 9.21 6.37 -14.71
N ILE A 128 8.99 7.34 -13.80
CA ILE A 128 8.79 7.08 -12.37
C ILE A 128 7.56 6.20 -12.13
N ILE A 129 6.44 6.47 -12.81
CA ILE A 129 5.22 5.67 -12.68
C ILE A 129 5.46 4.23 -13.12
N LEU A 130 6.06 4.03 -14.30
CA LEU A 130 6.31 2.70 -14.84
C LEU A 130 7.33 1.93 -14.00
N THR A 131 8.45 2.55 -13.68
CA THR A 131 9.53 1.91 -12.93
C THR A 131 9.13 1.67 -11.48
N GLY A 132 8.41 2.59 -10.83
CA GLY A 132 7.88 2.40 -9.48
C GLY A 132 6.88 1.25 -9.41
N THR A 133 5.96 1.16 -10.38
CA THR A 133 4.98 0.05 -10.46
C THR A 133 5.66 -1.29 -10.73
N LEU A 134 6.65 -1.34 -11.62
CA LEU A 134 7.38 -2.58 -11.90
C LEU A 134 8.28 -2.97 -10.72
N ALA A 135 8.94 -2.00 -10.09
CA ALA A 135 9.78 -2.25 -8.93
C ALA A 135 8.95 -2.75 -7.74
N SER A 136 7.74 -2.22 -7.52
CA SER A 136 6.90 -2.64 -6.39
C SER A 136 6.51 -4.11 -6.47
N ILE A 137 6.36 -4.69 -7.66
CA ILE A 137 6.14 -6.15 -7.84
C ILE A 137 7.35 -6.97 -7.34
N GLY A 138 8.56 -6.42 -7.47
CA GLY A 138 9.80 -7.04 -7.02
C GLY A 138 10.13 -6.84 -5.54
N ALA A 139 9.28 -6.15 -4.77
CA ALA A 139 9.56 -5.94 -3.35
C ALA A 139 9.27 -7.21 -2.55
N ALA A 140 10.20 -7.56 -1.66
CA ALA A 140 9.91 -8.53 -0.63
C ALA A 140 8.88 -7.95 0.35
N SER A 141 7.98 -8.78 0.86
CA SER A 141 6.91 -8.41 1.80
C SER A 141 7.42 -8.18 3.24
N ILE A 142 8.56 -7.50 3.38
CA ILE A 142 9.26 -7.23 4.63
C ILE A 142 9.26 -5.72 4.94
N PRO A 143 9.47 -5.33 6.21
CA PRO A 143 9.59 -3.92 6.56
C PRO A 143 10.70 -3.23 5.77
N SER A 144 10.47 -1.95 5.44
CA SER A 144 11.40 -1.07 4.74
C SER A 144 11.82 -1.52 3.32
N ALA A 145 11.10 -2.47 2.70
CA ALA A 145 11.38 -2.91 1.33
C ALA A 145 11.37 -1.75 0.30
N GLY A 146 10.55 -0.73 0.53
CA GLY A 146 10.50 0.47 -0.29
C GLY A 146 11.84 1.23 -0.34
N LEU A 147 12.59 1.31 0.77
CA LEU A 147 13.91 1.96 0.77
C LEU A 147 14.93 1.17 -0.06
N ILE A 148 14.86 -0.16 -0.01
CA ILE A 148 15.78 -1.06 -0.71
C ILE A 148 15.61 -0.92 -2.23
N LEU A 149 14.37 -0.71 -2.69
CA LEU A 149 14.04 -0.61 -4.12
C LEU A 149 14.06 0.82 -4.67
N MET A 150 14.05 1.83 -3.81
CA MET A 150 14.15 3.24 -4.22
C MET A 150 15.30 3.54 -5.19
N PRO A 151 16.49 2.92 -5.10
CA PRO A 151 17.56 3.16 -6.08
C PRO A 151 17.18 2.88 -7.53
N VAL A 152 16.30 1.89 -7.77
CA VAL A 152 15.84 1.54 -9.11
C VAL A 152 15.05 2.70 -9.72
N VAL A 153 14.18 3.32 -8.94
CA VAL A 153 13.35 4.43 -9.39
C VAL A 153 14.17 5.70 -9.56
N LEU A 154 15.02 6.05 -8.59
CA LEU A 154 15.86 7.26 -8.69
C LEU A 154 16.83 7.18 -9.86
N SER A 155 17.50 6.03 -10.06
CA SER A 155 18.43 5.85 -11.18
C SER A 155 17.75 5.93 -12.54
N SER A 156 16.49 5.50 -12.66
CA SER A 156 15.74 5.53 -13.92
C SER A 156 15.51 6.93 -14.48
N VAL A 157 15.54 7.95 -13.61
CA VAL A 157 15.37 9.36 -13.97
C VAL A 157 16.62 10.21 -13.71
N GLY A 158 17.75 9.57 -13.38
CA GLY A 158 19.04 10.24 -13.16
C GLY A 158 19.15 10.99 -11.83
N LEU A 159 18.31 10.68 -10.84
CA LEU A 159 18.37 11.28 -9.52
C LEU A 159 19.44 10.61 -8.64
N PRO A 160 20.08 11.37 -7.72
CA PRO A 160 21.15 10.84 -6.89
C PRO A 160 20.64 9.82 -5.87
N LEU A 161 21.26 8.63 -5.85
CA LEU A 161 20.88 7.54 -4.94
C LEU A 161 21.08 7.89 -3.46
N GLY A 162 22.00 8.81 -3.16
CA GLY A 162 22.25 9.29 -1.80
C GLY A 162 21.03 9.95 -1.14
N ALA A 163 20.05 10.40 -1.92
CA ALA A 163 18.82 11.00 -1.41
C ALA A 163 17.98 10.05 -0.55
N ILE A 164 18.19 8.73 -0.67
CA ILE A 164 17.47 7.72 0.13
C ILE A 164 17.68 7.93 1.64
N ILE A 165 18.83 8.49 2.03
CA ILE A 165 19.18 8.80 3.43
C ILE A 165 18.13 9.72 4.06
N LEU A 166 17.49 10.60 3.29
CA LEU A 166 16.46 11.54 3.76
C LEU A 166 15.23 10.81 4.32
N PHE A 167 14.93 9.61 3.85
CA PHE A 167 13.72 8.88 4.24
C PHE A 167 13.93 7.99 5.47
N PHE A 168 15.16 7.62 5.83
CA PHE A 168 15.43 6.73 6.97
C PHE A 168 14.72 7.14 8.28
N PRO A 169 14.68 8.42 8.69
CA PRO A 169 14.05 8.82 9.94
C PRO A 169 12.53 8.63 9.96
N ILE A 170 11.89 8.64 8.79
CA ILE A 170 10.43 8.65 8.64
C ILE A 170 9.88 7.39 7.94
N ASP A 171 10.75 6.54 7.40
CA ASP A 171 10.35 5.36 6.63
C ASP A 171 9.43 4.45 7.43
N ARG A 172 9.71 4.27 8.72
CA ARG A 172 8.85 3.43 9.56
C ARG A 172 7.40 3.90 9.58
N LEU A 173 7.16 5.22 9.72
CA LEU A 173 5.81 5.80 9.76
C LEU A 173 5.10 5.66 8.41
N MET A 174 5.86 5.84 7.34
CA MET A 174 5.38 5.67 5.97
C MET A 174 5.03 4.22 5.69
N ASP A 175 5.90 3.28 6.10
CA ASP A 175 5.77 1.85 5.86
C ASP A 175 4.49 1.27 6.43
N MET A 176 4.11 1.69 7.63
CA MET A 176 2.85 1.29 8.27
C MET A 176 1.66 1.52 7.35
N MET A 177 1.56 2.71 6.76
CA MET A 177 0.45 3.07 5.88
C MET A 177 0.54 2.39 4.51
N ARG A 178 1.76 2.18 3.99
CA ARG A 178 1.98 1.41 2.76
C ARG A 178 1.46 -0.01 2.91
N THR A 179 1.83 -0.69 4.00
CA THR A 179 1.41 -2.06 4.28
C THR A 179 -0.11 -2.16 4.44
N VAL A 180 -0.74 -1.23 5.18
CA VAL A 180 -2.20 -1.17 5.30
C VAL A 180 -2.86 -1.06 3.92
N THR A 181 -2.33 -0.19 3.06
CA THR A 181 -2.86 0.00 1.70
C THR A 181 -2.78 -1.31 0.90
N ASN A 182 -1.62 -1.98 0.91
CA ASN A 182 -1.41 -3.25 0.20
C ASN A 182 -2.38 -4.34 0.69
N VAL A 183 -2.44 -4.58 2.00
CA VAL A 183 -3.33 -5.59 2.60
C VAL A 183 -4.81 -5.30 2.32
N THR A 184 -5.19 -4.03 2.32
CA THR A 184 -6.56 -3.61 1.96
C THR A 184 -6.86 -3.90 0.49
N GLY A 185 -5.90 -3.67 -0.40
CA GLY A 185 -6.00 -4.02 -1.81
C GLY A 185 -6.14 -5.53 -2.01
N ASP A 186 -5.33 -6.33 -1.34
CA ASP A 186 -5.38 -7.80 -1.40
C ASP A 186 -6.75 -8.35 -1.01
N ALA A 187 -7.29 -7.87 0.12
CA ALA A 187 -8.63 -8.23 0.56
C ALA A 187 -9.72 -7.77 -0.42
N THR A 188 -9.58 -6.56 -0.99
CA THR A 188 -10.51 -6.02 -1.98
C THR A 188 -10.59 -6.91 -3.21
N ILE A 189 -9.44 -7.28 -3.77
CA ILE A 189 -9.37 -8.15 -4.95
C ILE A 189 -9.87 -9.56 -4.62
N SER A 190 -9.56 -10.10 -3.45
CA SER A 190 -10.04 -11.42 -3.03
C SER A 190 -11.58 -11.48 -3.00
N VAL A 191 -12.24 -10.45 -2.46
CA VAL A 191 -13.70 -10.33 -2.46
C VAL A 191 -14.26 -10.16 -3.87
N LEU A 192 -13.64 -9.33 -4.71
CA LEU A 192 -14.12 -9.08 -6.06
C LEU A 192 -13.99 -10.32 -6.97
N VAL A 193 -12.90 -11.09 -6.82
CA VAL A 193 -12.72 -12.37 -7.52
C VAL A 193 -13.77 -13.38 -7.04
N ALA A 194 -13.96 -13.54 -5.74
CA ALA A 194 -15.01 -14.42 -5.22
C ALA A 194 -16.40 -14.02 -5.75
N LYS A 195 -16.67 -12.71 -5.86
CA LYS A 195 -17.92 -12.22 -6.42
C LYS A 195 -18.05 -12.48 -7.91
N SER A 196 -16.98 -12.29 -8.69
CA SER A 196 -17.01 -12.52 -10.15
C SER A 196 -17.18 -14.00 -10.49
N GLU A 197 -16.63 -14.89 -9.66
CA GLU A 197 -16.80 -16.35 -9.79
C GLU A 197 -18.15 -16.85 -9.23
N GLY A 198 -18.96 -15.97 -8.60
CA GLY A 198 -20.23 -16.35 -7.99
C GLY A 198 -20.08 -17.21 -6.72
N GLU A 199 -18.89 -17.25 -6.12
CA GLU A 199 -18.58 -18.05 -4.93
C GLU A 199 -18.60 -17.22 -3.62
N LEU A 200 -18.82 -15.91 -3.69
CA LEU A 200 -18.91 -15.04 -2.51
C LEU A 200 -20.17 -15.36 -1.69
N ASP A 201 -20.00 -15.75 -0.43
CA ASP A 201 -21.10 -15.88 0.52
C ASP A 201 -21.63 -14.51 0.92
N MET A 202 -22.74 -14.13 0.29
CA MET A 202 -23.41 -12.85 0.53
C MET A 202 -24.09 -12.76 1.89
N ASP A 203 -24.52 -13.89 2.48
CA ASP A 203 -25.13 -13.89 3.81
C ASP A 203 -24.06 -13.59 4.85
N ARG A 204 -22.88 -14.20 4.71
CA ARG A 204 -21.74 -13.91 5.58
C ARG A 204 -21.21 -12.49 5.39
N PHE A 205 -21.05 -12.02 4.15
CA PHE A 205 -20.60 -10.64 3.87
C PHE A 205 -21.50 -9.57 4.51
N ASN A 206 -22.81 -9.82 4.57
CA ASN A 206 -23.78 -8.88 5.13
C ASN A 206 -23.96 -9.00 6.64
N ALA A 207 -23.51 -10.09 7.24
CA ALA A 207 -23.51 -10.28 8.69
C ALA A 207 -22.56 -9.28 9.39
N ASP A 208 -22.55 -9.30 10.72
CA ASP A 208 -21.52 -8.60 11.47
C ASP A 208 -20.26 -9.47 11.60
N PRO A 209 -19.06 -8.85 11.66
CA PRO A 209 -17.80 -9.57 11.80
C PRO A 209 -17.82 -10.47 13.04
N VAL A 210 -17.14 -11.63 12.96
CA VAL A 210 -16.87 -12.44 14.15
C VAL A 210 -15.80 -11.70 14.96
N GLU A 211 -16.00 -11.60 16.28
CA GLU A 211 -15.01 -11.04 17.22
C GLU A 211 -13.76 -11.92 17.36
#